data_AF-A0A1Q6NMH5-F1
#
_entry.id   AF-A0A1Q6NMH5-F1
#
_cell.length_a   1.000
_cell.length_b   1.000
_cell.length_c   1.000
_cell.angle_alpha   90.00
_cell.angle_beta   90.00
_cell.angle_gamma   90.00
#
_symmetry.space_group_name_H-M   'P 1'
#
loop_
_entity.id
_entity.type
_entity.pdbx_description
1 polymer ?
#
loop_
_entity_poly.entity_id
_entity_poly.type
_entity_poly.pdbx_seq_one_letter_code
_entity_poly.pdbx_strand_id
1 'polypeptide(L)'
;MIRPIMRDVLFLKKKAVPATKNDMSVVQDLLDTLKANEAGCVGMAANMIGVNKRIIAVNMGFANIAMLNPMIVSKKGPYEAEEGCLSLKGVRKTTRYQEIEVEYEDIHFKKQHQKYKGWVAQIIQHEVDHCEGIII
;
A
#
# COMPACT_ATOMS: atom_id res chain seq x y z
N MET A 1 -13.94 -10.07 0.30
CA MET A 1 -14.85 -9.79 -0.84
C MET A 1 -14.23 -8.73 -1.74
N ILE A 2 -14.46 -8.78 -3.06
CA ILE A 2 -13.96 -7.75 -3.98
C ILE A 2 -14.71 -6.44 -3.72
N ARG A 3 -13.97 -5.34 -3.52
CA ARG A 3 -14.50 -4.02 -3.20
C ARG A 3 -14.39 -3.07 -4.41
N PRO A 4 -15.31 -2.10 -4.54
CA PRO A 4 -15.16 -1.04 -5.55
C PRO A 4 -13.97 -0.13 -5.23
N ILE A 5 -13.30 0.36 -6.27
CA ILE A 5 -12.18 1.29 -6.13
C ILE A 5 -12.68 2.70 -5.77
N MET A 6 -12.22 3.20 -4.63
CA MET A 6 -12.46 4.56 -4.14
C MET A 6 -11.71 5.58 -5.00
N ARG A 7 -12.42 6.63 -5.43
CA ARG A 7 -11.87 7.73 -6.25
C ARG A 7 -12.07 9.12 -5.65
N ASP A 8 -12.69 9.21 -4.47
CA ASP A 8 -12.84 10.47 -3.76
C ASP A 8 -11.49 10.94 -3.20
N VAL A 9 -10.94 11.99 -3.81
CA VAL A 9 -9.65 12.58 -3.42
C VAL A 9 -9.68 13.12 -1.99
N LEU A 10 -10.82 13.64 -1.51
CA LEU A 10 -10.92 14.13 -0.14
C LEU A 10 -10.84 13.00 0.88
N PHE A 11 -11.35 11.82 0.52
CA PHE A 11 -11.19 10.63 1.35
C PHE A 11 -9.75 10.10 1.29
N LEU A 12 -9.17 9.98 0.09
CA LEU A 12 -7.82 9.44 -0.11
C LEU A 12 -6.73 10.29 0.55
N LYS A 13 -6.95 11.60 0.72
CA LYS A 13 -6.05 12.51 1.43
C LYS A 13 -6.14 12.47 2.96
N LYS A 14 -6.99 11.61 3.52
CA LYS A 14 -7.08 11.43 4.97
C LYS A 14 -5.98 10.50 5.45
N LYS A 15 -5.31 10.91 6.53
CA LYS A 15 -4.37 10.03 7.24
C LYS A 15 -5.11 8.84 7.83
N ALA A 16 -4.58 7.65 7.58
CA ALA A 16 -5.16 6.39 8.01
C ALA A 16 -5.09 6.22 9.54
N VAL A 17 -6.13 5.60 10.12
CA VAL A 17 -6.07 5.20 11.53
C VAL A 17 -5.39 3.83 11.67
N PRO A 18 -4.69 3.56 12.79
CA PRO A 18 -4.06 2.26 13.01
C PRO A 18 -5.03 1.08 12.87
N ALA A 19 -4.51 0.01 12.27
CA ALA A 19 -5.17 -1.28 12.19
C ALA A 19 -5.07 -2.03 13.52
N THR A 20 -6.10 -2.80 13.82
CA THR A 20 -6.26 -3.61 15.03
C THR A 20 -6.75 -5.01 14.64
N LYS A 21 -6.73 -5.95 15.58
CA LYS A 21 -7.19 -7.33 15.33
C LYS A 21 -8.63 -7.43 14.82
N ASN A 22 -9.45 -6.39 15.02
CA ASN A 22 -10.82 -6.35 14.52
C ASN A 22 -10.90 -6.01 13.01
N ASP A 23 -9.80 -5.61 12.38
CA ASP A 23 -9.74 -5.15 11.00
C ASP A 23 -9.35 -6.28 10.01
N MET A 24 -9.36 -7.55 10.44
CA MET A 24 -8.95 -8.68 9.58
C MET A 24 -9.85 -8.89 8.36
N SER A 25 -11.13 -8.51 8.44
CA SER A 25 -12.01 -8.51 7.26
C SER A 25 -11.51 -7.53 6.19
N VAL A 26 -10.96 -6.38 6.60
CA VAL A 26 -10.38 -5.38 5.69
C VAL A 26 -9.14 -5.94 4.99
N VAL A 27 -8.31 -6.69 5.72
CA VAL A 27 -7.15 -7.37 5.14
C VAL A 27 -7.58 -8.31 4.02
N GLN A 28 -8.59 -9.15 4.27
CA GLN A 28 -9.10 -10.09 3.27
C GLN A 28 -9.71 -9.36 2.06
N ASP A 29 -10.53 -8.34 2.30
CA ASP A 29 -11.13 -7.54 1.24
C ASP A 29 -10.09 -6.86 0.35
N LEU A 30 -9.02 -6.36 0.95
CA LEU A 30 -7.92 -5.71 0.24
C LEU A 30 -7.13 -6.71 -0.62
N LEU A 31 -6.82 -7.89 -0.07
CA LEU A 31 -6.12 -8.96 -0.80
C LEU A 31 -6.96 -9.51 -1.95
N ASP A 32 -8.26 -9.75 -1.73
CA ASP A 32 -9.20 -10.20 -2.76
C ASP A 32 -9.30 -9.18 -3.90
N THR A 33 -9.37 -7.89 -3.54
CA THR A 33 -9.49 -6.81 -4.51
C THR A 33 -8.20 -6.63 -5.31
N LEU A 34 -7.03 -6.69 -4.67
CA LEU A 34 -5.74 -6.67 -5.37
C LEU A 34 -5.63 -7.84 -6.35
N LYS A 35 -5.96 -9.05 -5.92
CA LYS A 35 -5.96 -10.23 -6.79
C LYS A 35 -6.88 -10.07 -8.00
N ALA A 36 -8.09 -9.53 -7.81
CA ALA A 36 -9.03 -9.30 -8.90
C ALA A 36 -8.55 -8.25 -9.92
N ASN A 37 -7.58 -7.40 -9.55
CA ASN A 37 -7.03 -6.33 -10.38
C ASN A 37 -5.55 -6.58 -10.77
N GLU A 38 -5.01 -7.78 -10.56
CA GLU A 38 -3.58 -8.06 -10.68
C GLU A 38 -2.99 -7.84 -12.09
N ALA A 39 -3.85 -7.84 -13.12
CA ALA A 39 -3.46 -7.53 -14.50
C ALA A 39 -2.95 -6.09 -14.69
N GLY A 40 -3.29 -5.16 -13.79
CA GLY A 40 -2.89 -3.76 -13.89
C GLY A 40 -2.60 -3.08 -12.55
N CYS A 41 -2.55 -3.84 -11.46
CA CYS A 41 -2.37 -3.34 -10.11
C CYS A 41 -1.46 -4.27 -9.31
N VAL A 42 -0.42 -3.69 -8.72
CA VAL A 42 0.61 -4.43 -7.98
C VAL A 42 0.65 -4.08 -6.49
N GLY A 43 -0.16 -3.11 -6.06
CA GLY A 43 -0.30 -2.68 -4.68
C GLY A 43 -1.60 -1.93 -4.46
N MET A 44 -2.13 -2.02 -3.24
CA MET A 44 -3.31 -1.27 -2.80
C MET A 44 -3.23 -0.93 -1.31
N ALA A 45 -3.71 0.25 -0.94
CA ALA A 45 -3.97 0.63 0.45
C ALA A 45 -5.47 0.53 0.78
N ALA A 46 -5.82 0.32 2.05
CA ALA A 46 -7.23 0.14 2.45
C ALA A 46 -8.12 1.35 2.14
N ASN A 47 -7.55 2.56 2.08
CA ASN A 47 -8.32 3.75 1.69
C ASN A 47 -8.80 3.67 0.23
N MET A 48 -8.10 2.94 -0.65
CA MET A 48 -8.48 2.70 -2.04
C MET A 48 -9.69 1.78 -2.17
N ILE A 49 -10.09 1.07 -1.11
CA ILE A 49 -11.35 0.30 -1.03
C ILE A 49 -12.37 0.96 -0.09
N GLY A 50 -12.16 2.24 0.24
CA GLY A 50 -13.07 3.06 1.05
C GLY A 50 -12.95 2.84 2.56
N VAL A 51 -11.85 2.26 3.05
CA VAL A 51 -11.66 1.99 4.48
C VAL A 51 -10.47 2.79 5.01
N ASN A 52 -10.70 3.65 6.01
CA ASN A 52 -9.65 4.52 6.56
C ASN A 52 -8.75 3.79 7.57
N LYS A 53 -8.06 2.72 7.15
CA LYS A 53 -7.20 1.89 8.01
C LYS A 53 -5.79 1.80 7.45
N ARG A 54 -4.81 1.77 8.34
CA ARG A 54 -3.39 1.68 8.00
C ARG A 54 -3.01 0.25 7.62
N ILE A 55 -3.47 -0.20 6.46
CA ILE A 55 -3.27 -1.55 5.92
C ILE A 55 -2.95 -1.39 4.45
N ILE A 56 -1.89 -2.08 3.99
CA ILE A 56 -1.53 -2.17 2.58
C ILE A 56 -1.48 -3.64 2.15
N ALA A 57 -1.75 -3.88 0.88
CA ALA A 57 -1.51 -5.15 0.21
C ALA A 57 -0.52 -4.92 -0.94
N VAL A 58 0.47 -5.80 -1.07
CA VAL A 58 1.56 -5.66 -2.03
C VAL A 58 1.76 -6.99 -2.75
N ASN A 59 1.84 -6.95 -4.07
CA ASN A 59 2.21 -8.09 -4.89
C ASN A 59 3.74 -8.27 -4.88
N MET A 60 4.19 -9.39 -4.33
CA MET A 60 5.62 -9.77 -4.25
C MET A 60 6.10 -10.62 -5.44
N GLY A 61 5.29 -10.73 -6.49
CA GLY A 61 5.53 -11.57 -7.67
C GLY A 61 5.03 -13.01 -7.50
N PHE A 62 5.28 -13.63 -6.35
CA PHE A 62 4.83 -15.00 -6.06
C PHE A 62 3.57 -15.07 -5.18
N ALA A 63 3.26 -13.99 -4.46
CA ALA A 63 2.10 -13.88 -3.59
C ALA A 63 1.75 -12.42 -3.31
N ASN A 64 0.49 -12.17 -3.01
CA ASN A 64 0.04 -10.91 -2.42
C ASN A 64 0.18 -11.01 -0.91
N ILE A 65 0.84 -10.03 -0.30
CA ILE A 65 1.01 -9.96 1.16
C ILE A 65 0.35 -8.71 1.72
N ALA A 66 -0.21 -8.82 2.91
CA ALA A 66 -0.71 -7.68 3.66
C ALA A 66 0.31 -7.23 4.70
N MET A 67 0.51 -5.92 4.81
CA MET A 67 1.27 -5.29 5.88
C MET A 67 0.34 -4.39 6.68
N LEU A 68 0.22 -4.68 7.97
CA LEU A 68 -0.56 -3.88 8.90
C LEU A 68 0.36 -2.86 9.58
N ASN A 69 -0.16 -1.65 9.74
CA ASN A 69 0.55 -0.53 10.36
C ASN A 69 1.97 -0.25 9.80
N PRO A 70 2.23 -0.37 8.48
CA PRO A 70 3.58 -0.26 7.95
C PRO A 70 4.18 1.13 8.16
N MET A 71 5.48 1.19 8.43
CA MET A 71 6.26 2.41 8.59
C MET A 71 7.61 2.23 7.89
N ILE A 72 7.97 3.17 7.02
CA ILE A 72 9.29 3.19 6.39
C ILE A 72 10.26 3.90 7.33
N VAL A 73 11.22 3.15 7.87
CA VAL A 73 12.19 3.62 8.87
C VAL A 73 13.53 4.03 8.25
N SER A 74 13.80 3.61 7.00
CA SER A 74 14.99 4.01 6.25
C SER A 74 14.71 4.08 4.75
N LYS A 75 15.36 5.00 4.05
CA LYS A 75 15.26 5.22 2.59
C LYS A 75 16.64 5.51 2.02
N LYS A 76 17.04 4.85 0.92
CA LYS A 76 18.33 5.05 0.25
C LYS A 76 18.22 5.01 -1.27
N GLY A 77 19.06 5.81 -1.93
CA GLY A 77 19.15 5.88 -3.39
C GLY A 77 17.91 6.51 -4.04
N PRO A 78 17.71 7.84 -3.93
CA PRO A 78 16.59 8.51 -4.57
C PRO A 78 16.68 8.42 -6.11
N TYR A 79 15.54 8.27 -6.77
CA TYR A 79 15.40 8.29 -8.22
C TYR A 79 14.03 8.80 -8.64
N GLU A 80 13.91 9.30 -9.87
CA GLU A 80 12.62 9.64 -10.46
C GLU A 80 11.92 8.37 -10.93
N ALA A 81 10.67 8.21 -10.50
CA ALA A 81 9.77 7.14 -10.91
C ALA A 81 8.54 7.74 -11.60
N GLU A 82 7.89 6.94 -12.44
CA GLU A 82 6.58 7.26 -13.01
C GLU A 82 5.58 6.19 -12.55
N GLU A 83 4.46 6.63 -11.97
CA GLU A 83 3.51 5.75 -11.29
C GLU A 83 2.08 6.03 -11.75
N GLY A 84 1.26 4.98 -11.77
CA GLY A 84 -0.19 5.04 -11.85
C GLY A 84 -0.84 4.60 -10.53
N CYS A 85 -2.12 4.90 -10.36
CA CYS A 85 -2.90 4.45 -9.21
C CYS A 85 -4.33 4.17 -9.66
N LEU A 86 -4.95 3.05 -9.29
CA LEU A 86 -6.33 2.72 -9.71
C LEU A 86 -7.37 3.78 -9.28
N SER A 87 -7.07 4.51 -8.21
CA SER A 87 -7.92 5.59 -7.70
C SER A 87 -7.81 6.89 -8.49
N LEU A 88 -6.77 7.05 -9.32
CA LEU A 88 -6.47 8.29 -10.05
C LEU A 88 -6.36 8.05 -11.56
N LYS A 89 -6.67 9.06 -12.36
CA LYS A 89 -6.43 8.99 -13.81
C LYS A 89 -4.99 9.37 -14.14
N GLY A 90 -4.42 8.65 -15.10
CA GLY A 90 -3.11 8.92 -15.69
C GLY A 90 -1.93 8.47 -14.82
N VAL A 91 -0.74 8.81 -15.31
CA VAL A 91 0.55 8.56 -14.66
C VAL A 91 1.19 9.87 -14.22
N ARG A 92 1.97 9.83 -13.14
CA ARG A 92 2.64 11.00 -12.57
C ARG A 92 4.07 10.66 -12.17
N LYS A 93 4.95 11.66 -12.27
CA LYS A 93 6.33 11.55 -11.78
C LYS A 93 6.38 11.75 -10.28
N THR A 94 7.22 10.98 -9.60
CA THR A 94 7.44 11.10 -8.15
C THR A 94 8.86 10.65 -7.80
N THR A 95 9.34 11.06 -6.62
CA THR A 95 10.65 10.61 -6.11
C THR A 95 10.47 9.35 -5.26
N ARG A 96 11.21 8.31 -5.61
CA ARG A 96 11.24 7.03 -4.89
C ARG A 96 12.66 6.69 -4.51
N TYR A 97 12.79 5.69 -3.63
CA TYR A 97 14.07 5.23 -3.13
C TYR A 97 14.28 3.77 -3.52
N GLN A 98 15.47 3.47 -4.05
CA GLN A 98 15.85 2.13 -4.54
C GLN A 98 15.82 1.08 -3.44
N GLU A 99 16.05 1.48 -2.19
CA GLU A 99 16.10 0.61 -1.03
C GLU A 99 15.36 1.27 0.14
N ILE A 100 14.51 0.50 0.82
CA ILE A 100 13.79 0.92 2.02
C ILE A 100 13.89 -0.15 3.11
N GLU A 101 13.80 0.29 4.36
CA GLU A 101 13.53 -0.59 5.50
C GLU A 101 12.15 -0.27 6.06
N VAL A 102 11.37 -1.31 6.34
CA VAL A 102 9.96 -1.20 6.72
C VAL A 102 9.71 -2.02 7.97
N GLU A 103 9.13 -1.36 8.97
CA GLU A 103 8.54 -2.01 10.14
C GLU A 103 7.05 -2.15 9.94
N TYR A 104 6.48 -3.31 10.22
CA TYR A 104 5.05 -3.57 10.08
C TYR A 104 4.61 -4.78 10.91
N GLU A 105 3.31 -5.02 10.98
CA GLU A 105 2.74 -6.22 11.56
C GLU A 105 2.18 -7.13 10.46
N ASP A 106 2.45 -8.43 10.53
CA ASP A 106 1.82 -9.39 9.62
C ASP A 106 0.35 -9.67 10.02
N ILE A 107 -0.32 -10.53 9.25
CA ILE A 107 -1.73 -10.90 9.47
C ILE A 107 -2.00 -11.55 10.85
N HIS A 108 -0.96 -11.99 11.55
CA HIS A 108 -1.04 -12.53 12.91
C HIS A 108 -0.66 -11.50 13.98
N PHE A 109 -0.51 -10.23 13.61
CA PHE A 109 -0.01 -9.14 14.45
C PHE A 109 1.40 -9.38 14.99
N LYS A 110 2.21 -10.16 14.29
CA LYS A 110 3.63 -10.31 14.64
C LYS A 110 4.43 -9.20 13.98
N LYS A 111 5.27 -8.53 14.76
CA LYS A 111 6.17 -7.49 14.27
C LYS A 111 7.18 -8.05 13.28
N GLN A 112 7.38 -7.31 12.20
CA GLN A 112 8.31 -7.58 11.13
C GLN A 112 9.17 -6.33 10.91
N HIS A 113 10.45 -6.54 10.64
CA HIS A 113 11.37 -5.50 10.16
C HIS A 113 12.10 -6.07 8.96
N GLN A 114 11.82 -5.53 7.78
CA GLN A 114 12.32 -6.08 6.53
C GLN A 114 12.84 -5.00 5.60
N LYS A 115 13.78 -5.42 4.75
CA LYS A 115 14.43 -4.58 3.77
C LYS A 115 13.94 -4.95 2.38
N TYR A 116 13.48 -3.94 1.64
CA TYR A 116 12.96 -4.10 0.29
C TYR A 116 13.78 -3.27 -0.70
N LYS A 117 13.83 -3.74 -1.95
CA LYS A 117 14.59 -3.10 -3.02
C LYS A 117 13.80 -3.04 -4.32
N GLY A 118 14.20 -2.13 -5.20
CA GLY A 118 13.71 -2.03 -6.57
C GLY A 118 12.20 -1.86 -6.64
N TRP A 119 11.55 -2.63 -7.52
CA TRP A 119 10.13 -2.51 -7.80
C TRP A 119 9.23 -2.71 -6.56
N VAL A 120 9.51 -3.72 -5.74
CA VAL A 120 8.75 -3.97 -4.51
C VAL A 120 8.89 -2.81 -3.53
N ALA A 121 10.10 -2.23 -3.40
CA ALA A 121 10.29 -1.05 -2.56
C ALA A 121 9.46 0.13 -3.08
N GLN A 122 9.38 0.32 -4.39
CA GLN A 122 8.58 1.37 -5.00
C GLN A 122 7.09 1.22 -4.69
N ILE A 123 6.55 0.00 -4.84
CA ILE A 123 5.14 -0.30 -4.52
C ILE A 123 4.86 0.00 -3.05
N ILE A 124 5.68 -0.49 -2.12
CA ILE A 124 5.46 -0.26 -0.70
C ILE A 124 5.49 1.24 -0.37
N GLN A 125 6.41 2.01 -0.98
CA GLN A 125 6.44 3.46 -0.81
C GLN A 125 5.14 4.12 -1.25
N HIS A 126 4.59 3.71 -2.40
CA HIS A 126 3.30 4.19 -2.89
C HIS A 126 2.16 3.87 -1.91
N GLU A 127 2.04 2.63 -1.45
CA GLU A 127 0.93 2.25 -0.57
C GLU A 127 1.06 2.83 0.85
N VAL A 128 2.29 3.05 1.34
CA VAL A 128 2.53 3.74 2.60
C VAL A 128 2.20 5.23 2.49
N ASP A 129 2.43 5.88 1.34
CA ASP A 129 2.00 7.26 1.12
C ASP A 129 0.48 7.40 1.23
N HIS A 130 -0.29 6.46 0.66
CA HIS A 130 -1.75 6.43 0.85
C HIS A 130 -2.16 6.36 2.32
N CYS A 131 -1.42 5.61 3.15
CA CYS A 131 -1.66 5.57 4.60
C CYS A 131 -1.43 6.93 5.28
N GLU A 132 -0.59 7.80 4.71
CA GLU A 132 -0.35 9.16 5.19
C GLU A 132 -1.30 10.19 4.57
N GLY A 133 -2.22 9.77 3.68
CA GLY A 133 -3.05 10.69 2.92
C GLY A 133 -2.29 11.41 1.79
N ILE A 134 -1.16 10.85 1.37
CA ILE A 134 -0.34 11.36 0.28
C ILE A 134 -0.70 10.53 -0.97
N ILE A 135 -1.08 11.21 -2.03
CA ILE A 135 -1.37 10.60 -3.33
C ILE A 135 -0.42 11.19 -4.37
N ILE A 136 -0.04 10.38 -5.36
CA ILE A 136 0.84 10.79 -6.46
C ILE A 136 0.24 11.91 -7.31
#